data_AF-A0A016RRW0-F1
#
_entry.id   AF-A0A016RRW0-F1
#
_cell.length_a   1.000
_cell.length_b   1.000
_cell.length_c   1.000
_cell.angle_alpha   90.00
_cell.angle_beta   90.00
_cell.angle_gamma   90.00
#
_symmetry.space_group_name_H-M   'P 1'
#
loop_
_entity.id
_entity.type
_entity.pdbx_description
1 polymer ?
#
loop_
_entity_poly.entity_id
_entity_poly.type
_entity_poly.pdbx_seq_one_letter_code
_entity_poly.pdbx_strand_id
1 'polypeptide(L)'
;MFLLQDESTPLLLLSDVLHEDPRTFAALISKTGVARYMTDLLASIEMDWTALSRGEPEAVRSLALFKSLMIALTRLSLTESGWNALAELALPEVLAQLQMLSHPPKQVFLQPTSIKEKDTPGELYVSSFELILHLCIAICAKPKWKRLSFKILDVVHSQGELLNQLMRAEIQCRMVDYATTLVQYIWENDDTTRLVIDGDSMLNQLRARPHGADTTQKCAKKPYSFVIPSRLCPEYAR
;
A
#
# COMPACT_ATOMS: atom_id res chain seq x y z
N MET A 1 -20.79 -10.11 27.54
CA MET A 1 -20.15 -10.51 26.27
C MET A 1 -20.10 -9.24 25.42
N PHE A 2 -19.07 -8.44 25.61
CA PHE A 2 -18.99 -7.07 25.08
C PHE A 2 -18.70 -7.10 23.57
N LEU A 3 -19.38 -6.21 22.85
CA LEU A 3 -19.25 -5.95 21.43
C LEU A 3 -17.79 -5.61 21.08
N LEU A 4 -17.09 -6.56 20.47
CA LEU A 4 -15.83 -6.31 19.77
C LEU A 4 -16.18 -5.56 18.48
N GLN A 5 -16.16 -4.23 18.52
CA GLN A 5 -16.31 -3.41 17.31
C GLN A 5 -15.12 -3.67 16.39
N ASP A 6 -15.41 -4.13 15.18
CA ASP A 6 -14.44 -4.25 14.10
C ASP A 6 -14.05 -2.84 13.62
N GLU A 7 -12.90 -2.34 14.08
CA GLU A 7 -12.36 -1.02 13.75
C GLU A 7 -12.13 -0.83 12.23
N SER A 8 -12.11 -1.93 11.46
CA SER A 8 -11.98 -1.88 10.00
C SER A 8 -13.27 -1.45 9.29
N THR A 9 -14.44 -1.70 9.88
CA THR A 9 -15.75 -1.42 9.27
C THR A 9 -15.99 0.09 9.02
N PRO A 10 -15.75 1.01 9.98
CA PRO A 10 -15.86 2.45 9.73
C PRO A 10 -14.95 2.95 8.60
N LEU A 11 -13.76 2.38 8.45
CA LEU A 11 -12.82 2.75 7.39
C LEU A 11 -13.26 2.25 6.02
N LEU A 12 -13.85 1.05 5.94
CA LEU A 12 -14.45 0.55 4.71
C LEU A 12 -15.64 1.41 4.28
N LEU A 13 -16.51 1.79 5.22
CA LEU A 13 -17.60 2.72 4.95
C LEU A 13 -17.09 4.09 4.48
N LEU A 14 -16.06 4.63 5.15
CA LEU A 14 -15.43 5.88 4.74
C LEU A 14 -14.86 5.78 3.32
N SER A 15 -14.20 4.67 3.03
CA SER A 15 -13.67 4.35 1.71
C SER A 15 -14.79 4.35 0.67
N ASP A 16 -15.93 3.69 0.94
CA ASP A 16 -17.05 3.63 0.00
C ASP A 16 -17.73 4.98 -0.21
N VAL A 17 -17.86 5.76 0.85
CA VAL A 17 -18.34 7.14 0.77
C VAL A 17 -17.38 8.02 -0.05
N LEU A 18 -16.06 7.87 0.12
CA LEU A 18 -15.06 8.54 -0.71
C LEU A 18 -15.10 8.09 -2.18
N HIS A 19 -15.59 6.90 -2.47
CA HIS A 19 -15.76 6.44 -3.84
C HIS A 19 -16.99 7.08 -4.51
N GLU A 20 -18.10 7.16 -3.79
CA GLU A 20 -19.37 7.69 -4.30
C GLU A 20 -19.39 9.23 -4.37
N ASP A 21 -18.85 9.93 -3.36
CA ASP A 21 -18.68 11.38 -3.36
C ASP A 21 -17.26 11.81 -2.91
N PRO A 22 -16.26 11.64 -3.80
CA PRO A 22 -14.87 11.91 -3.47
C PRO A 22 -14.60 13.37 -3.13
N ARG A 23 -15.28 14.32 -3.78
CA ARG A 23 -14.93 15.74 -3.65
C ARG A 23 -15.38 16.30 -2.31
N THR A 24 -16.63 16.06 -1.94
CA THR A 24 -17.21 16.62 -0.70
C THR A 24 -16.55 15.99 0.52
N PHE A 25 -16.48 14.66 0.57
CA PHE A 25 -15.96 13.97 1.73
C PHE A 25 -14.46 14.13 1.91
N ALA A 26 -13.66 14.11 0.83
CA ALA A 26 -12.24 14.39 0.98
C ALA A 26 -12.00 15.82 1.49
N ALA A 27 -12.79 16.81 1.06
CA ALA A 27 -12.69 18.17 1.59
C ALA A 27 -13.04 18.25 3.08
N LEU A 28 -14.03 17.50 3.56
CA LEU A 28 -14.38 17.41 4.99
C LEU A 28 -13.27 16.71 5.79
N ILE A 29 -12.79 15.55 5.32
CA ILE A 29 -11.70 14.80 5.95
C ILE A 29 -10.44 15.66 6.06
N SER A 30 -10.10 16.42 5.01
CA SER A 30 -8.91 17.27 4.97
C SER A 30 -8.98 18.47 5.91
N LYS A 31 -10.19 18.92 6.27
CA LYS A 31 -10.42 20.03 7.20
C LYS A 31 -10.60 19.59 8.65
N THR A 32 -10.61 18.29 8.89
CA THR A 32 -10.81 17.69 10.23
C THR A 32 -9.56 16.93 10.65
N GLY A 33 -9.57 16.36 11.87
CA GLY A 33 -8.49 15.53 12.37
C GLY A 33 -8.44 14.11 11.76
N VAL A 34 -9.36 13.75 10.86
CA VAL A 34 -9.53 12.36 10.39
C VAL A 34 -8.32 11.87 9.59
N ALA A 35 -7.76 12.70 8.70
CA ALA A 35 -6.57 12.30 7.93
C ALA A 35 -5.36 12.04 8.83
N ARG A 36 -5.16 12.89 9.86
CA ARG A 36 -4.10 12.71 10.86
C ARG A 36 -4.34 11.43 11.66
N TYR A 37 -5.56 11.25 12.16
CA TYR A 37 -5.93 10.05 12.91
C TYR A 37 -5.69 8.76 12.13
N MET A 38 -6.08 8.70 10.84
CA MET A 38 -5.79 7.53 10.00
C MET A 38 -4.30 7.27 9.83
N THR A 39 -3.49 8.33 9.73
CA THR A 39 -2.03 8.23 9.59
C THR A 39 -1.36 7.77 10.89
N ASP A 40 -1.79 8.33 12.03
CA ASP A 40 -1.30 7.94 13.36
C ASP A 40 -1.71 6.51 13.69
N LEU A 41 -2.96 6.13 13.37
CA LEU A 41 -3.46 4.77 13.54
C LEU A 41 -2.66 3.79 12.70
N LEU A 42 -2.38 4.12 11.43
CA LEU A 42 -1.53 3.30 10.56
C LEU A 42 -0.14 3.08 11.18
N ALA A 43 0.48 4.13 11.71
CA ALA A 43 1.81 4.05 12.33
C ALA A 43 1.83 3.20 13.61
N SER A 44 0.69 3.08 14.29
CA SER A 44 0.53 2.28 15.52
C SER A 44 0.27 0.79 15.28
N ILE A 45 0.03 0.36 14.04
CA ILE A 45 -0.26 -1.05 13.75
C ILE A 45 1.00 -1.88 13.90
N GLU A 46 0.94 -2.84 14.82
CA GLU A 46 1.91 -3.91 14.95
C GLU A 46 1.44 -5.16 14.20
N MET A 47 2.38 -5.91 13.62
CA MET A 47 2.07 -7.12 12.85
C MET A 47 2.99 -8.27 13.26
N ASP A 48 2.39 -9.35 13.74
CA ASP A 48 3.05 -10.64 13.87
C ASP A 48 2.69 -11.52 12.67
N TRP A 49 3.61 -11.59 11.71
CA TRP A 49 3.45 -12.36 10.48
C TRP A 49 3.29 -13.87 10.72
N THR A 50 3.83 -14.39 11.83
CA THR A 50 3.74 -15.81 12.18
C THR A 50 2.37 -16.12 12.78
N ALA A 51 1.92 -15.29 13.73
CA ALA A 51 0.57 -15.39 14.29
C ALA A 51 -0.50 -15.21 13.20
N LEU A 52 -0.28 -14.27 12.28
CA LEU A 52 -1.16 -14.03 11.14
C LEU A 52 -1.27 -15.25 10.22
N SER A 53 -0.14 -15.88 9.88
CA SER A 53 -0.09 -17.10 9.08
C SER A 53 -0.84 -18.27 9.73
N ARG A 54 -0.94 -18.29 11.06
CA ARG A 54 -1.71 -19.27 11.83
C ARG A 54 -3.19 -18.92 11.97
N GLY A 55 -3.62 -17.77 11.44
CA GLY A 55 -4.99 -17.29 11.55
C GLY A 55 -5.37 -16.81 12.95
N GLU A 56 -4.40 -16.34 13.75
CA GLU A 56 -4.70 -15.84 15.09
C GLU A 56 -5.61 -14.60 15.02
N PRO A 57 -6.73 -14.56 15.80
CA PRO A 57 -7.75 -13.53 15.63
C PRO A 57 -7.24 -12.09 15.76
N GLU A 58 -6.28 -11.83 16.65
CA GLU A 58 -5.71 -10.49 16.81
C GLU A 58 -4.91 -10.07 15.58
N ALA A 59 -4.01 -10.94 15.10
CA ALA A 59 -3.20 -10.65 13.92
C ALA A 59 -4.07 -10.46 12.67
N VAL A 60 -5.12 -11.28 12.51
CA VAL A 60 -6.10 -11.13 11.41
C VAL A 60 -6.82 -9.79 11.49
N ARG A 61 -7.20 -9.33 12.70
CA ARG A 61 -7.81 -8.00 12.90
C ARG A 61 -6.84 -6.87 12.54
N SER A 62 -5.58 -6.94 12.98
CA SER A 62 -4.56 -5.95 12.60
C SER A 62 -4.37 -5.87 11.09
N LEU A 63 -4.34 -7.03 10.40
CA LEU A 63 -4.26 -7.05 8.94
C LEU A 63 -5.51 -6.44 8.28
N ALA A 64 -6.71 -6.75 8.79
CA ALA A 64 -7.95 -6.18 8.28
C ALA A 64 -7.96 -4.64 8.42
N LEU A 65 -7.55 -4.15 9.60
CA LEU A 65 -7.43 -2.71 9.86
C LEU A 65 -6.43 -2.04 8.91
N PHE A 66 -5.24 -2.63 8.75
CA PHE A 66 -4.21 -2.15 7.82
C PHE A 66 -4.74 -2.08 6.38
N LYS A 67 -5.38 -3.15 5.89
CA LYS A 67 -5.97 -3.19 4.55
C LYS A 67 -7.02 -2.10 4.35
N SER A 68 -7.91 -1.91 5.32
CA SER A 68 -8.95 -0.88 5.26
C SER A 68 -8.35 0.53 5.25
N LEU A 69 -7.30 0.79 6.03
CA LEU A 69 -6.55 2.05 5.98
C LEU A 69 -5.90 2.28 4.61
N MET A 70 -5.22 1.27 4.05
CA MET A 70 -4.60 1.37 2.73
C MET A 70 -5.64 1.73 1.65
N ILE A 71 -6.81 1.12 1.67
CA ILE A 71 -7.89 1.43 0.72
C ILE A 71 -8.39 2.87 0.91
N ALA A 72 -8.71 3.27 2.15
CA ALA A 72 -9.22 4.60 2.45
C ALA A 72 -8.21 5.71 2.08
N LEU A 73 -6.94 5.53 2.45
CA LEU A 73 -5.85 6.45 2.13
C LEU A 73 -5.61 6.52 0.61
N THR A 74 -5.68 5.38 -0.08
CA THR A 74 -5.54 5.34 -1.55
C THR A 74 -6.65 6.15 -2.20
N ARG A 75 -7.92 5.93 -1.84
CA ARG A 75 -9.06 6.71 -2.37
C ARG A 75 -8.93 8.19 -2.03
N LEU A 76 -8.51 8.52 -0.82
CA LEU A 76 -8.30 9.90 -0.40
C LEU A 76 -7.19 10.59 -1.23
N SER A 77 -6.08 9.91 -1.48
CA SER A 77 -4.95 10.42 -2.29
C SER A 77 -5.34 10.72 -3.75
N LEU A 78 -6.39 10.05 -4.26
CA LEU A 78 -6.94 10.29 -5.60
C LEU A 78 -7.83 11.54 -5.66
N THR A 79 -7.96 12.32 -4.59
CA THR A 79 -8.66 13.60 -4.55
C THR A 79 -7.66 14.75 -4.35
N GLU A 80 -7.98 15.97 -4.80
CA GLU A 80 -7.05 17.10 -4.63
C GLU A 80 -6.89 17.50 -3.16
N SER A 81 -7.99 17.61 -2.42
CA SER A 81 -7.97 17.95 -0.98
C SER A 81 -7.25 16.87 -0.17
N GLY A 82 -7.63 15.61 -0.38
CA GLY A 82 -7.02 14.48 0.31
C GLY A 82 -5.53 14.35 0.02
N TRP A 83 -5.11 14.50 -1.24
CA TRP A 83 -3.69 14.49 -1.59
C TRP A 83 -2.90 15.59 -0.88
N ASN A 84 -3.45 16.80 -0.82
CA ASN A 84 -2.80 17.91 -0.10
C ASN A 84 -2.67 17.61 1.40
N ALA A 85 -3.73 17.10 2.04
CA ALA A 85 -3.69 16.73 3.45
C ALA A 85 -2.67 15.61 3.75
N LEU A 86 -2.63 14.55 2.93
CA LEU A 86 -1.68 13.45 3.12
C LEU A 86 -0.23 13.87 2.91
N ALA A 87 0.02 14.79 1.98
CA ALA A 87 1.33 15.36 1.77
C ALA A 87 1.78 16.28 2.93
N GLU A 88 0.87 17.07 3.49
CA GLU A 88 1.16 17.88 4.69
C GLU A 88 1.46 17.00 5.92
N LEU A 89 0.86 15.82 5.98
CA LEU A 89 1.12 14.81 7.01
C LEU A 89 2.37 13.96 6.73
N ALA A 90 3.13 14.24 5.66
CA ALA A 90 4.32 13.47 5.29
C ALA A 90 4.03 11.96 5.20
N LEU A 91 2.89 11.59 4.60
CA LEU A 91 2.46 10.19 4.55
C LEU A 91 3.52 9.25 3.95
N PRO A 92 4.22 9.57 2.84
CA PRO A 92 5.28 8.69 2.33
C PRO A 92 6.38 8.41 3.36
N GLU A 93 6.79 9.40 4.15
CA GLU A 93 7.75 9.20 5.23
C GLU A 93 7.22 8.27 6.33
N VAL A 94 5.95 8.42 6.70
CA VAL A 94 5.29 7.50 7.64
C VAL A 94 5.29 6.07 7.08
N LEU A 95 4.96 5.90 5.80
CA LEU A 95 4.97 4.60 5.12
C LEU A 95 6.36 3.94 5.13
N ALA A 96 7.42 4.72 4.91
CA ALA A 96 8.80 4.24 4.93
C ALA A 96 9.28 3.80 6.32
N GLN A 97 8.60 4.24 7.39
CA GLN A 97 8.99 4.02 8.78
C GLN A 97 8.04 3.10 9.56
N LEU A 98 7.08 2.43 8.88
CA LEU A 98 6.14 1.53 9.54
C LEU A 98 6.86 0.38 10.25
N GLN A 99 6.64 0.25 11.55
CA GLN A 99 7.29 -0.78 12.38
C GLN A 99 6.92 -2.21 11.94
N MET A 100 5.70 -2.43 11.45
CA MET A 100 5.32 -3.73 10.91
C MET A 100 6.18 -4.20 9.72
N LEU A 101 6.85 -3.27 9.01
CA LEU A 101 7.68 -3.56 7.86
C LEU A 101 9.17 -3.54 8.17
N SER A 102 9.59 -3.01 9.32
CA SER A 102 11.02 -2.87 9.65
C SER A 102 11.73 -4.21 9.82
N HIS A 103 10.97 -5.30 10.04
CA HIS A 103 11.50 -6.64 10.23
C HIS A 103 10.79 -7.66 9.31
N PRO A 104 11.26 -7.82 8.06
CA PRO A 104 10.71 -8.84 7.17
C PRO A 104 10.86 -10.26 7.76
N PRO A 105 9.88 -11.16 7.58
CA PRO A 105 9.96 -12.53 8.07
C PRO A 105 11.19 -13.25 7.51
N LYS A 106 12.05 -13.83 8.36
CA LYS A 106 13.29 -14.51 7.93
C LYS A 106 13.11 -15.49 6.78
N GLN A 107 11.94 -16.13 6.70
CA GLN A 107 11.58 -17.06 5.63
C GLN A 107 11.72 -16.45 4.22
N VAL A 108 11.45 -15.15 4.03
CA VAL A 108 11.56 -14.51 2.70
C VAL A 108 12.99 -14.48 2.17
N PHE A 109 13.98 -14.51 3.07
CA PHE A 109 15.39 -14.54 2.70
C PHE A 109 15.93 -15.96 2.56
N LEU A 110 15.50 -16.87 3.44
CA LEU A 110 15.97 -18.25 3.48
C LEU A 110 15.30 -19.12 2.39
N GLN A 111 14.03 -18.86 2.09
CA GLN A 111 13.22 -19.59 1.13
C GLN A 111 12.37 -18.60 0.31
N PRO A 112 12.98 -17.82 -0.62
CA PRO A 112 12.27 -16.78 -1.36
C PRO A 112 11.04 -17.27 -2.14
N THR A 113 10.99 -18.55 -2.51
CA THR A 113 9.83 -19.17 -3.17
C THR A 113 8.60 -19.25 -2.29
N SER A 114 8.75 -19.18 -0.96
CA SER A 114 7.62 -19.25 -0.02
C SER A 114 6.63 -18.11 -0.21
N ILE A 115 7.03 -16.98 -0.81
CA ILE A 115 6.12 -15.86 -1.06
C ILE A 115 5.02 -16.21 -2.09
N LYS A 116 5.15 -17.33 -2.80
CA LYS A 116 4.13 -17.86 -3.72
C LYS A 116 3.13 -18.77 -3.01
N GLU A 117 3.42 -19.18 -1.78
CA GLU A 117 2.57 -20.04 -0.97
C GLU A 117 1.64 -19.17 -0.14
N LYS A 118 0.34 -19.33 -0.39
CA LYS A 118 -0.71 -18.54 0.25
C LYS A 118 -0.67 -18.69 1.77
N ASP A 119 -0.95 -17.60 2.48
CA ASP A 119 -1.09 -17.57 3.94
C ASP A 119 0.23 -17.88 4.67
N THR A 120 1.37 -17.91 3.97
CA THR A 120 2.69 -17.94 4.60
C THR A 120 3.08 -16.54 5.07
N PRO A 121 3.95 -16.41 6.09
CA PRO A 121 4.43 -15.11 6.55
C PRO A 121 5.05 -14.29 5.42
N GLY A 122 5.77 -14.94 4.51
CA GLY A 122 6.42 -14.27 3.38
C GLY A 122 5.43 -13.73 2.35
N GLU A 123 4.40 -14.49 2.00
CA GLU A 123 3.34 -14.01 1.10
C GLU A 123 2.56 -12.86 1.73
N LEU A 124 2.13 -12.99 2.99
CA LEU A 124 1.39 -11.96 3.71
C LEU A 124 2.17 -10.64 3.84
N TYR A 125 3.49 -10.73 4.05
CA TYR A 125 4.38 -9.58 4.11
C TYR A 125 4.46 -8.86 2.76
N VAL A 126 4.79 -9.61 1.69
CA VAL A 126 4.93 -9.07 0.33
C VAL A 126 3.61 -8.47 -0.17
N SER A 127 2.49 -9.15 0.07
CA SER A 127 1.15 -8.66 -0.28
C SER A 127 0.75 -7.41 0.53
N SER A 128 1.22 -7.27 1.77
CA SER A 128 1.01 -6.04 2.55
C SER A 128 1.81 -4.87 2.00
N PHE A 129 3.06 -5.11 1.58
CA PHE A 129 3.88 -4.06 0.97
C PHE A 129 3.39 -3.66 -0.43
N GLU A 130 2.79 -4.59 -1.19
CA GLU A 130 2.11 -4.28 -2.47
C GLU A 130 1.06 -3.17 -2.29
N LEU A 131 0.26 -3.21 -1.21
CA LEU A 131 -0.76 -2.19 -0.94
C LEU A 131 -0.15 -0.80 -0.70
N ILE A 132 1.02 -0.75 -0.08
CA ILE A 132 1.75 0.50 0.14
C ILE A 132 2.26 1.05 -1.19
N LEU A 133 2.79 0.20 -2.06
CA LEU A 133 3.20 0.61 -3.40
C LEU A 133 2.01 1.10 -4.24
N HIS A 134 0.82 0.50 -4.11
CA HIS A 134 -0.40 1.02 -4.75
C HIS A 134 -0.76 2.41 -4.29
N LEU A 135 -0.69 2.66 -2.97
CA LEU A 135 -0.91 3.99 -2.41
C LEU A 135 0.11 5.00 -2.95
N CYS A 136 1.39 4.64 -3.02
CA CYS A 136 2.42 5.49 -3.63
C CYS A 136 2.13 5.80 -5.10
N ILE A 137 1.67 4.81 -5.89
CA ILE A 137 1.26 5.02 -7.28
C ILE A 137 0.05 5.96 -7.37
N ALA A 138 -0.93 5.83 -6.47
CA ALA A 138 -2.08 6.73 -6.41
C ALA A 138 -1.68 8.16 -6.05
N ILE A 139 -0.71 8.36 -5.17
CA ILE A 139 -0.10 9.66 -4.87
C ILE A 139 0.57 10.25 -6.12
N CYS A 140 1.25 9.42 -6.91
CA CYS A 140 1.86 9.79 -8.19
C CYS A 140 0.86 10.18 -9.29
N ALA A 141 -0.42 9.82 -9.17
CA ALA A 141 -1.45 10.20 -10.14
C ALA A 141 -1.84 11.70 -10.08
N LYS A 142 -1.27 12.49 -9.16
CA LYS A 142 -1.62 13.90 -8.95
C LYS A 142 -0.58 14.89 -9.49
N PRO A 143 -0.96 16.02 -10.11
CA PRO A 143 -0.02 16.90 -10.81
C PRO A 143 1.20 17.37 -10.00
N LYS A 144 1.05 17.48 -8.68
CA LYS A 144 2.10 17.97 -7.76
C LYS A 144 2.92 16.84 -7.12
N TRP A 145 2.77 15.59 -7.56
CA TRP A 145 3.41 14.42 -6.96
C TRP A 145 4.94 14.53 -6.85
N LYS A 146 5.60 15.23 -7.78
CA LYS A 146 7.06 15.41 -7.80
C LYS A 146 7.62 16.00 -6.50
N ARG A 147 6.84 16.77 -5.74
CA ARG A 147 7.28 17.28 -4.42
C ARG A 147 7.55 16.17 -3.40
N LEU A 148 7.00 14.98 -3.64
CA LEU A 148 7.10 13.80 -2.77
C LEU A 148 7.97 12.71 -3.41
N SER A 149 8.58 12.93 -4.58
CA SER A 149 9.25 11.87 -5.35
C SER A 149 10.37 11.18 -4.55
N PHE A 150 11.27 11.95 -3.92
CA PHE A 150 12.30 11.40 -3.03
C PHE A 150 11.70 10.61 -1.86
N LYS A 151 10.62 11.10 -1.27
CA LYS A 151 9.96 10.43 -0.14
C LYS A 151 9.28 9.13 -0.55
N ILE A 152 8.76 9.08 -1.76
CA ILE A 152 8.22 7.85 -2.35
C ILE A 152 9.35 6.87 -2.69
N LEU A 153 10.51 7.34 -3.15
CA LEU A 153 11.69 6.51 -3.33
C LEU A 153 12.20 5.95 -2.00
N ASP A 154 12.15 6.73 -0.91
CA ASP A 154 12.48 6.25 0.44
C ASP A 154 11.57 5.07 0.86
N VAL A 155 10.29 5.08 0.48
CA VAL A 155 9.37 3.93 0.72
C VAL A 155 9.87 2.69 0.01
N VAL A 156 10.22 2.78 -1.28
CA VAL A 156 10.76 1.63 -2.04
C VAL A 156 12.08 1.16 -1.43
N HIS A 157 12.96 2.11 -1.10
CA HIS A 157 14.27 1.83 -0.52
C HIS A 157 14.20 1.20 0.88
N SER A 158 13.12 1.46 1.65
CA SER A 158 12.89 0.81 2.95
C SER A 158 12.89 -0.73 2.87
N GLN A 159 12.60 -1.28 1.68
CA GLN A 159 12.60 -2.71 1.41
C GLN A 159 13.73 -3.14 0.46
N GLY A 160 14.81 -2.36 0.38
CA GLY A 160 15.90 -2.57 -0.57
C GLY A 160 16.58 -3.95 -0.44
N GLU A 161 16.76 -4.46 0.77
CA GLU A 161 17.34 -5.79 0.98
C GLU A 161 16.43 -6.91 0.42
N LEU A 162 15.14 -6.85 0.73
CA LEU A 162 14.13 -7.79 0.23
C LEU A 162 14.03 -7.71 -1.30
N LEU A 163 13.88 -6.51 -1.86
CA LEU A 163 13.79 -6.32 -3.32
C LEU A 163 15.04 -6.85 -4.03
N ASN A 164 16.24 -6.56 -3.52
CA ASN A 164 17.48 -7.12 -4.07
C ASN A 164 17.48 -8.66 -4.02
N GLN A 165 17.06 -9.25 -2.91
CA GLN A 165 17.02 -10.71 -2.77
C GLN A 165 16.03 -11.34 -3.76
N LEU A 166 14.82 -10.77 -3.89
CA LEU A 166 13.80 -11.25 -4.82
C LEU A 166 14.25 -11.12 -6.28
N MET A 167 14.88 -10.00 -6.64
CA MET A 167 15.44 -9.81 -7.98
C MET A 167 16.58 -10.78 -8.29
N ARG A 168 17.51 -10.99 -7.35
CA ARG A 168 18.64 -11.94 -7.49
C ARG A 168 18.19 -13.38 -7.58
N ALA A 169 17.16 -13.75 -6.83
CA ALA A 169 16.55 -15.08 -6.86
C ALA A 169 15.55 -15.26 -8.00
N GLU A 170 15.41 -14.26 -8.90
CA GLU A 170 14.48 -14.25 -10.03
C GLU A 170 13.02 -14.58 -9.66
N ILE A 171 12.61 -14.21 -8.45
CA ILE A 171 11.25 -14.45 -7.98
C ILE A 171 10.32 -13.39 -8.57
N GLN A 172 9.46 -13.83 -9.48
CA GLN A 172 8.36 -13.02 -9.99
C GLN A 172 7.27 -12.88 -8.92
N CYS A 173 7.05 -11.65 -8.46
CA CYS A 173 5.94 -11.29 -7.59
C CYS A 173 5.51 -9.84 -7.83
N ARG A 174 4.26 -9.53 -7.49
CA ARG A 174 3.63 -8.23 -7.74
C ARG A 174 4.35 -7.08 -7.06
N MET A 175 4.90 -7.28 -5.87
CA MET A 175 5.69 -6.26 -5.16
C MET A 175 6.85 -5.74 -6.03
N VAL A 176 7.59 -6.63 -6.68
CA VAL A 176 8.69 -6.24 -7.58
C VAL A 176 8.15 -5.53 -8.82
N ASP A 177 7.03 -5.97 -9.36
CA ASP A 177 6.39 -5.35 -10.54
C ASP A 177 5.90 -3.92 -10.25
N TYR A 178 5.26 -3.70 -9.10
CA TYR A 178 4.81 -2.37 -8.67
C TYR A 178 5.98 -1.46 -8.30
N ALA A 179 7.02 -1.98 -7.64
CA ALA A 179 8.23 -1.22 -7.36
C ALA A 179 8.93 -0.80 -8.66
N THR A 180 9.03 -1.72 -9.63
CA THR A 180 9.57 -1.47 -10.97
C THR A 180 8.78 -0.35 -11.66
N THR A 181 7.46 -0.49 -11.74
CA THR A 181 6.56 0.50 -12.37
C THR A 181 6.70 1.88 -11.73
N LEU A 182 6.74 1.93 -10.40
CA LEU A 182 6.84 3.18 -9.64
C LEU A 182 8.20 3.87 -9.87
N VAL A 183 9.30 3.13 -9.77
CA VAL A 183 10.65 3.69 -9.97
C VAL A 183 10.84 4.17 -11.41
N GLN A 184 10.35 3.41 -12.39
CA GLN A 184 10.40 3.81 -13.81
C GLN A 184 9.59 5.08 -14.06
N TYR A 185 8.35 5.13 -13.56
CA TYR A 185 7.51 6.31 -13.67
C TYR A 185 8.18 7.55 -13.08
N ILE A 186 8.79 7.42 -11.89
CA ILE A 186 9.50 8.52 -11.23
C ILE A 186 10.71 8.96 -12.07
N TRP A 187 11.55 8.03 -12.52
CA TRP A 187 12.75 8.33 -13.30
C TRP A 187 12.46 9.00 -14.64
N GLU A 188 11.39 8.57 -15.32
CA GLU A 188 10.96 9.12 -16.60
C GLU A 188 10.42 10.55 -16.45
N ASN A 189 9.71 10.83 -15.36
CA ASN A 189 8.92 12.04 -15.23
C ASN A 189 9.52 13.09 -14.27
N ASP A 190 10.44 12.75 -13.37
CA ASP A 190 11.09 13.67 -12.43
C ASP A 190 12.63 13.64 -12.57
N ASP A 191 13.14 14.56 -13.39
CA ASP A 191 14.58 14.73 -13.66
C ASP A 191 15.43 14.87 -12.40
N THR A 192 14.87 15.41 -11.31
CA THR A 192 15.63 15.66 -10.07
C THR A 192 16.05 14.37 -9.37
N THR A 193 15.33 13.27 -9.61
CA THR A 193 15.57 11.97 -8.97
C THR A 193 16.56 11.09 -9.73
N ARG A 194 16.89 11.42 -10.98
CA ARG A 194 17.67 10.53 -11.86
C ARG A 194 19.03 10.15 -11.30
N LEU A 195 19.79 11.13 -10.79
CA LEU A 195 21.11 10.86 -10.20
C LEU A 195 21.03 9.90 -9.00
N VAL A 196 19.96 10.00 -8.20
CA VAL A 196 19.75 9.12 -7.04
C VAL A 196 19.38 7.72 -7.50
N ILE A 197 18.45 7.60 -8.46
CA ILE A 197 18.02 6.29 -9.00
C ILE A 197 19.18 5.60 -9.73
N ASP A 198 19.93 6.32 -10.57
CA ASP A 198 21.03 5.76 -11.35
C ASP A 198 22.24 5.40 -10.47
N GLY A 199 22.45 6.14 -9.37
CA GLY A 199 23.51 5.91 -8.40
C GLY A 199 23.24 4.78 -7.41
N ASP A 200 21.98 4.45 -7.15
CA ASP A 200 21.59 3.32 -6.29
C ASP A 200 21.45 2.03 -7.10
N SER A 201 22.14 0.96 -6.66
CA SER A 201 22.17 -0.30 -7.40
C SER A 201 20.79 -0.98 -7.50
N MET A 202 19.98 -0.90 -6.45
CA MET A 202 18.66 -1.54 -6.39
C MET A 202 17.64 -0.76 -7.22
N LEU A 203 17.61 0.57 -7.06
CA LEU A 203 16.73 1.44 -7.84
C LEU A 203 17.09 1.42 -9.33
N ASN A 204 18.38 1.44 -9.67
CA ASN A 204 18.81 1.35 -11.07
C ASN A 204 18.45 0.00 -11.69
N GLN A 205 18.55 -1.11 -10.94
CA GLN A 205 18.08 -2.42 -11.38
C GLN A 205 16.58 -2.42 -11.65
N LEU A 206 15.76 -1.92 -10.72
CA LEU A 206 14.31 -1.79 -10.91
C LEU A 206 13.99 -0.93 -12.14
N ARG A 207 14.65 0.22 -12.28
CA ARG A 207 14.51 1.11 -13.44
C ARG A 207 14.80 0.39 -14.76
N ALA A 208 15.87 -0.39 -14.83
CA ALA A 208 16.32 -1.05 -16.05
C ALA A 208 15.56 -2.34 -16.40
N ARG A 209 14.68 -2.84 -15.51
CA ARG A 209 13.91 -4.06 -15.78
C ARG A 209 12.94 -3.85 -16.94
N PRO A 210 12.73 -4.85 -17.82
CA PRO A 210 11.69 -4.77 -18.83
C PRO A 210 10.32 -4.63 -18.13
N HIS A 211 9.47 -3.74 -18.65
CA HIS A 211 8.10 -3.62 -18.18
C HIS A 211 7.44 -5.00 -18.30
N GLY A 212 6.94 -5.53 -17.19
CA GLY A 212 6.06 -6.70 -17.23
C GLY A 212 4.85 -6.35 -18.09
N ALA A 213 4.67 -7.05 -19.21
CA ALA A 213 3.46 -6.89 -20.02
C ALA A 213 2.23 -7.19 -19.14
N ASP A 214 1.21 -6.33 -19.24
CA ASP A 214 -0.15 -6.50 -18.72
C ASP A 214 -0.39 -6.42 -17.20
N THR A 215 -0.17 -5.27 -16.56
CA THR A 215 -0.83 -4.95 -15.27
C THR A 215 -1.88 -3.84 -15.35
N THR A 216 -2.02 -3.14 -16.48
CA THR A 216 -2.90 -1.97 -16.57
C THR A 216 -4.33 -2.21 -17.08
N GLN A 217 -4.80 -3.44 -17.35
CA GLN A 217 -6.12 -3.60 -18.00
C GLN A 217 -7.09 -4.69 -17.53
N LYS A 218 -6.91 -5.37 -16.38
CA LYS A 218 -7.89 -6.40 -15.93
C LYS A 218 -8.37 -6.30 -14.47
N CYS A 219 -8.60 -5.09 -13.95
CA CYS A 219 -9.47 -4.92 -12.78
C CYS A 219 -10.56 -3.86 -13.00
N ALA A 220 -11.17 -3.86 -14.19
CA ALA A 220 -12.48 -3.25 -14.40
C ALA A 220 -13.57 -4.33 -14.25
N LYS A 221 -13.78 -4.84 -13.03
CA LYS A 221 -15.00 -5.57 -12.69
C LYS A 221 -15.74 -4.84 -11.56
N LYS A 222 -16.42 -3.77 -12.01
CA LYS A 222 -17.57 -3.03 -11.46
C LYS A 222 -17.61 -2.74 -9.94
N PRO A 223 -17.74 -1.46 -9.54
CA PRO A 223 -17.70 -1.06 -8.13
C PRO A 223 -18.90 -1.54 -7.33
N TYR A 224 -18.67 -1.78 -6.05
CA TYR A 224 -19.71 -1.83 -5.03
C TYR A 224 -20.43 -0.48 -5.03
N SER A 225 -21.76 -0.51 -5.09
CA SER A 225 -22.60 0.69 -5.07
C SER A 225 -23.77 0.49 -4.11
N PHE A 226 -24.04 1.51 -3.30
CA PHE A 226 -25.19 1.54 -2.39
C PHE A 226 -26.54 1.58 -3.11
N VAL A 227 -26.53 1.80 -4.43
CA VAL A 227 -27.75 1.82 -5.26
C VAL A 227 -28.32 0.41 -5.46
N ILE A 228 -27.54 -0.66 -5.20
CA ILE A 228 -27.98 -2.06 -5.35
C ILE A 228 -27.52 -2.91 -4.15
N PRO A 229 -28.33 -3.02 -3.08
CA PRO A 229 -27.95 -3.69 -1.83
C PRO A 229 -27.70 -5.21 -1.95
N SER A 230 -28.11 -5.84 -3.05
CA SER A 230 -28.01 -7.29 -3.26
C SER A 230 -26.63 -7.79 -3.71
N ARG A 231 -25.60 -6.94 -3.68
CA ARG A 231 -24.20 -7.30 -4.06
C ARG A 231 -23.20 -7.25 -2.91
N LEU A 232 -23.67 -7.21 -1.66
CA LEU A 232 -22.82 -7.56 -0.52
C LEU A 232 -22.45 -9.04 -0.66
N CYS A 233 -21.22 -9.33 -1.10
CA CYS A 233 -20.73 -10.68 -1.29
C CYS A 233 -20.89 -11.48 0.02
N PRO A 234 -21.59 -12.64 0.01
CA PRO A 234 -21.82 -13.45 1.21
C PRO A 234 -20.55 -14.18 1.71
N GLU A 235 -19.39 -13.98 1.07
CA GLU A 235 -18.15 -14.70 1.36
C GLU A 235 -17.37 -14.15 2.56
N TYR A 236 -17.83 -13.05 3.18
CA TYR A 236 -17.28 -12.51 4.43
C TYR A 236 -18.20 -12.73 5.64
N ALA A 237 -19.25 -13.56 5.51
CA ALA A 237 -20.21 -13.86 6.57
C ALA A 237 -19.98 -15.24 7.23
N ARG A 238 -18.77 -15.79 7.20
CA ARG A 238 -18.40 -16.99 7.97
C ARG A 238 -17.04 -16.87 8.60
#